data_AF-A0A8H6W639-F1
#
_entry.id   AF-A0A8H6W639-F1
#
_cell.length_a   1.000
_cell.length_b   1.000
_cell.length_c   1.000
_cell.angle_alpha   90.00
_cell.angle_beta   90.00
_cell.angle_gamma   90.00
#
_symmetry.space_group_name_H-M   'P 1'
#
loop_
_entity.id
_entity.type
_entity.pdbx_description
1 polymer ?
#
loop_
_entity_poly.entity_id
_entity_poly.type
_entity_poly.pdbx_seq_one_letter_code
_entity_poly.pdbx_strand_id
1 'polypeptide(L)'
;MRVAIQGCCHGELETIYNNIRNLETRNNYKVKLLLICGDFQAIRNHQDLQCMAVPDKYKQLGGFHKYYTGQKTAPLLTLIIGGNHEASNYMWELYHGGWLAPNMYYLGAAGCVRVNGLRIAGASGIFNPSDYPRGHFETMPYDRSTLRSMYHIREYEFRKLSLATQLTPRPKVFLSHDWPQSITDHGDLQALLRRKSFFAEDIRTGKLGSPPMLSLLRTLQPDWWFAAHLHTRFEAFVVHGDPTDPPAAESSAEAPVPQPPANPDEISLDDLEDDVVAPPPPPPPVRAGWTRPIALPGQHLTDFLALDKCGGNRQHLEVVELPTPDQTDTDAPPRLTYDPEWLAISRAFHPFFSLKPQQNRYPLADAVGALVDEARAWVTDNLKAREPSLDITDLEVNQVQQFVMTAPGPGHEDTMGGKRSQPPWYTNPQTVQFSELIGVPNLINPPPSSS
;
A
#
# COMPACT_ATOMS: atom_id res chain seq x y z
N MET A 1 2.35 17.08 12.85
CA MET A 1 3.02 17.01 11.53
C MET A 1 1.99 17.12 10.42
N ARG A 2 2.20 17.96 9.40
CA ARG A 2 1.31 18.03 8.22
C ARG A 2 1.70 17.00 7.18
N VAL A 3 0.71 16.22 6.74
CA VAL A 3 0.87 15.10 5.82
C VAL A 3 -0.08 15.30 4.65
N ALA A 4 0.45 15.24 3.44
CA ALA A 4 -0.35 15.20 2.22
C ALA A 4 -0.73 13.75 1.90
N ILE A 5 -2.00 13.53 1.56
CA ILE A 5 -2.56 12.25 1.16
C ILE A 5 -2.96 12.36 -0.30
N GLN A 6 -2.46 11.45 -1.13
CA GLN A 6 -2.77 11.35 -2.54
C GLN A 6 -3.49 10.03 -2.80
N GLY A 7 -4.56 10.08 -3.60
CA GLY A 7 -5.22 8.90 -4.17
C GLY A 7 -4.33 8.19 -5.21
N CYS A 8 -4.86 7.84 -6.38
CA CYS A 8 -4.06 7.23 -7.43
C CYS A 8 -3.10 8.26 -8.06
N CYS A 9 -1.83 7.89 -8.26
CA CYS A 9 -0.81 8.79 -8.81
C CYS A 9 -0.80 8.82 -10.35
N HIS A 10 -0.90 7.66 -10.99
CA HIS A 10 -0.75 7.45 -12.45
C HIS A 10 0.48 8.12 -13.07
N GLY A 11 1.61 8.12 -12.36
CA GLY A 11 2.87 8.70 -12.86
C GLY A 11 2.94 10.24 -12.87
N GLU A 12 1.92 10.95 -12.37
CA GLU A 12 1.80 12.43 -12.34
C GLU A 12 2.57 13.12 -11.19
N LEU A 13 3.76 12.62 -10.86
CA LEU A 13 4.54 13.05 -9.69
C LEU A 13 4.84 14.56 -9.68
N GLU A 14 5.19 15.13 -10.83
CA GLU A 14 5.49 16.57 -10.92
C GLU A 14 4.25 17.41 -10.60
N THR A 15 3.08 17.01 -11.10
CA THR A 15 1.79 17.66 -10.85
C THR A 15 1.46 17.62 -9.35
N ILE A 16 1.63 16.46 -8.70
CA ILE A 16 1.38 16.27 -7.27
C ILE A 16 2.30 17.17 -6.43
N TYR A 17 3.61 17.14 -6.68
CA TYR A 17 4.56 17.98 -5.93
C TYR A 17 4.32 19.49 -6.14
N ASN A 18 3.96 19.90 -7.36
CA ASN A 18 3.59 21.28 -7.63
C ASN A 18 2.31 21.70 -6.90
N ASN A 19 1.30 20.82 -6.82
CA ASN A 19 0.07 21.07 -6.06
C ASN A 19 0.36 21.24 -4.56
N ILE A 20 1.21 20.38 -3.99
CA ILE A 20 1.68 20.52 -2.60
C ILE A 20 2.38 21.86 -2.40
N ARG A 21 3.32 22.24 -3.26
CA ARG A 21 4.04 23.52 -3.17
C ARG A 21 3.11 24.74 -3.25
N ASN A 22 2.09 24.66 -4.11
CA ASN A 22 1.08 25.69 -4.23
C ASN A 22 0.25 25.82 -2.94
N LEU A 23 -0.13 24.69 -2.33
CA LEU A 23 -0.84 24.66 -1.06
C LEU A 23 0.01 25.22 0.09
N GLU A 24 1.29 24.84 0.17
CA GLU A 24 2.24 25.40 1.15
C GLU A 24 2.35 26.91 1.05
N THR A 25 2.50 27.42 -0.18
CA THR A 25 2.65 28.86 -0.45
C THR A 25 1.37 29.63 -0.10
N ARG A 26 0.21 29.11 -0.50
CA ARG A 26 -1.09 29.77 -0.29
C ARG A 26 -1.50 29.82 1.17
N ASN A 27 -1.20 28.75 1.92
CA ASN A 27 -1.70 28.57 3.29
C ASN A 27 -0.63 28.81 4.36
N ASN A 28 0.58 29.22 3.96
CA ASN A 28 1.72 29.48 4.83
C ASN A 28 2.03 28.31 5.79
N TYR A 29 2.21 27.12 5.22
CA TYR A 29 2.63 25.93 5.95
C TYR A 29 3.63 25.09 5.18
N LYS A 30 4.22 24.09 5.87
CA LYS A 30 5.04 23.04 5.26
C LYS A 30 4.46 21.66 5.44
N VAL A 31 4.43 20.90 4.34
CA VAL A 31 4.10 19.48 4.31
C VAL A 31 5.40 18.70 4.45
N LYS A 32 5.44 17.76 5.38
CA LYS A 32 6.66 16.99 5.68
C LYS A 32 6.66 15.61 5.05
N LEU A 33 5.47 15.06 4.82
CA LEU A 33 5.26 13.69 4.35
C LEU A 33 4.18 13.67 3.27
N LEU A 34 4.40 12.90 2.22
CA LEU A 34 3.39 12.52 1.24
C LEU A 34 3.09 11.02 1.37
N LEU A 35 1.82 10.65 1.47
CA LEU A 35 1.35 9.27 1.40
C LEU A 35 0.61 9.08 0.08
N ILE A 36 1.00 8.08 -0.72
CA ILE A 36 0.37 7.72 -1.99
C ILE A 36 -0.30 6.35 -1.85
N CYS A 37 -1.62 6.31 -2.07
CA CYS A 37 -2.46 5.13 -1.86
C CYS A 37 -2.50 4.17 -3.06
N GLY A 38 -1.47 4.14 -3.91
CA GLY A 38 -1.37 3.20 -5.04
C GLY A 38 -1.43 3.83 -6.42
N ASP A 39 -1.42 2.95 -7.43
CA ASP A 39 -1.21 3.26 -8.85
C ASP A 39 -0.10 4.29 -9.03
N PHE A 40 1.04 4.03 -8.40
CA PHE A 40 2.20 4.90 -8.42
C PHE A 40 2.86 4.92 -9.79
N GLN A 41 2.88 3.77 -10.47
CA GLN A 41 3.53 3.54 -11.75
C GLN A 41 5.05 3.78 -11.67
N ALA A 42 5.76 2.97 -10.88
CA ALA A 42 7.23 2.99 -10.74
C ALA A 42 7.99 2.51 -11.99
N ILE A 43 7.71 3.07 -13.17
CA ILE A 43 8.26 2.64 -14.46
C ILE A 43 9.69 3.19 -14.65
N ARG A 44 10.71 2.32 -14.63
CA ARG A 44 12.12 2.73 -14.80
C ARG A 44 12.48 2.92 -16.26
N ASN A 45 11.91 2.11 -17.15
CA ASN A 45 12.18 2.08 -18.59
C ASN A 45 11.01 1.44 -19.39
N HIS A 46 11.15 1.26 -20.70
CA HIS A 46 10.06 0.73 -21.54
C HIS A 46 9.76 -0.77 -21.32
N GLN A 47 10.72 -1.54 -20.80
CA GLN A 47 10.50 -2.96 -20.51
C GLN A 47 9.58 -3.14 -19.29
N ASP A 48 9.67 -2.26 -18.29
CA ASP A 48 8.75 -2.26 -17.15
C ASP A 48 7.29 -2.04 -17.58
N LEU A 49 7.04 -1.31 -18.68
CA LEU A 49 5.68 -1.18 -19.25
C LEU A 49 5.11 -2.53 -19.72
N GLN A 50 5.97 -3.50 -20.07
CA GLN A 50 5.56 -4.85 -20.43
C GLN A 50 5.18 -5.70 -19.21
N CYS A 51 5.50 -5.21 -18.01
CA CYS A 51 5.17 -5.80 -16.71
C CYS A 51 4.02 -5.09 -15.99
N MET A 52 3.31 -4.18 -16.69
CA MET A 52 2.15 -3.46 -16.18
C MET A 52 0.86 -3.98 -16.82
N ALA A 53 -0.14 -4.30 -16.00
CA ALA A 53 -1.45 -4.78 -16.43
C ALA A 53 -2.37 -3.63 -16.87
N VAL A 54 -2.02 -3.00 -17.98
CA VAL A 54 -2.78 -1.91 -18.60
C VAL A 54 -2.88 -2.20 -20.10
N PRO A 55 -4.00 -1.89 -20.79
CA PRO A 55 -4.06 -2.00 -22.25
C PRO A 55 -2.93 -1.21 -22.93
N ASP A 56 -2.29 -1.78 -23.96
CA ASP A 56 -1.08 -1.19 -24.55
C ASP A 56 -1.25 0.25 -25.05
N LYS A 57 -2.46 0.63 -25.49
CA LYS A 57 -2.80 2.00 -25.91
C LYS A 57 -2.66 3.06 -24.81
N TYR A 58 -2.76 2.64 -23.55
CA TYR A 58 -2.70 3.54 -22.38
C TYR A 58 -1.34 3.51 -21.67
N LYS A 59 -0.44 2.60 -22.05
CA LYS A 59 0.89 2.50 -21.44
C LYS A 59 1.72 3.73 -21.79
N GLN A 60 2.18 4.43 -20.76
CA GLN A 60 3.06 5.59 -20.89
C GLN A 60 4.18 5.48 -19.85
N LEU A 61 5.38 5.93 -20.24
CA LEU A 61 6.57 5.89 -19.38
C LEU A 61 6.42 6.75 -18.11
N GLY A 62 5.56 7.77 -18.15
CA GLY A 62 5.31 8.67 -17.01
C GLY A 62 6.54 9.48 -16.60
N GLY A 63 6.50 10.05 -15.39
CA GLY A 63 7.58 10.88 -14.85
C GLY A 63 8.59 10.16 -13.96
N PHE A 64 8.28 8.94 -13.48
CA PHE A 64 9.05 8.28 -12.42
C PHE A 64 10.51 8.00 -12.81
N HIS A 65 10.77 7.57 -14.05
CA HIS A 65 12.12 7.28 -14.52
C HIS A 65 13.14 8.42 -14.29
N LYS A 66 12.69 9.68 -14.26
CA LYS A 66 13.55 10.85 -13.99
C LYS A 66 14.04 10.87 -12.54
N TYR A 67 13.21 10.43 -11.60
CA TYR A 67 13.58 10.31 -10.18
C TYR A 67 14.49 9.11 -9.96
N TYR A 68 14.16 7.98 -10.59
CA TYR A 68 14.97 6.76 -10.55
C TYR A 68 16.40 6.97 -11.10
N THR A 69 16.54 7.72 -12.21
CA THR A 69 17.83 8.02 -12.85
C THR A 69 18.58 9.21 -12.24
N GLY A 70 18.02 9.86 -11.21
CA GLY A 70 18.63 11.01 -10.55
C GLY A 70 18.53 12.34 -11.33
N GLN A 71 17.79 12.41 -12.43
CA GLN A 71 17.48 13.68 -13.12
C GLN A 71 16.60 14.59 -12.26
N LYS A 72 15.81 14.01 -11.36
CA LYS A 72 15.01 14.71 -10.34
C LYS A 72 15.16 14.02 -8.99
N THR A 73 14.83 14.75 -7.92
CA THR A 73 14.77 14.22 -6.56
C THR A 73 13.42 14.61 -5.95
N ALA A 74 12.80 13.69 -5.20
CA ALA A 74 11.55 14.00 -4.53
C ALA A 74 11.78 15.10 -3.48
N PRO A 75 10.98 16.17 -3.46
CA PRO A 75 11.23 17.32 -2.59
C PRO A 75 10.89 17.07 -1.11
N LEU A 76 10.18 15.98 -0.80
CA LEU A 76 9.86 15.54 0.55
C LEU A 76 9.77 14.02 0.61
N LEU A 77 9.83 13.45 1.82
CA LEU A 77 9.62 12.04 2.05
C LEU A 77 8.23 11.63 1.53
N THR A 78 8.23 10.64 0.64
CA THR A 78 7.03 10.09 0.00
C THR A 78 6.96 8.61 0.35
N LEU A 79 5.90 8.19 1.03
CA LEU A 79 5.61 6.76 1.27
C LEU A 79 4.54 6.28 0.28
N ILE A 80 4.75 5.08 -0.25
CA ILE A 80 3.95 4.52 -1.33
C ILE A 80 3.49 3.11 -0.94
N ILE A 81 2.23 2.79 -1.22
CA ILE A 81 1.76 1.41 -1.44
C ILE A 81 1.49 1.21 -2.93
N GLY A 82 1.43 -0.04 -3.39
CA GLY A 82 1.12 -0.37 -4.79
C GLY A 82 -0.38 -0.48 -5.03
N GLY A 83 -0.82 -0.13 -6.24
CA GLY A 83 -2.17 -0.44 -6.75
C GLY A 83 -2.17 -1.61 -7.75
N ASN A 84 -3.09 -1.59 -8.71
CA ASN A 84 -3.17 -2.57 -9.80
C ASN A 84 -2.45 -2.13 -11.08
N HIS A 85 -2.19 -0.83 -11.24
CA HIS A 85 -1.44 -0.28 -12.38
C HIS A 85 0.00 0.03 -11.99
N GLU A 86 0.79 -1.02 -11.82
CA GLU A 86 2.18 -0.89 -11.37
C GLU A 86 3.18 -1.56 -12.31
N ALA A 87 4.44 -1.17 -12.17
CA ALA A 87 5.59 -1.93 -12.66
C ALA A 87 5.77 -3.19 -11.77
N SER A 88 4.90 -4.20 -11.92
CA SER A 88 4.82 -5.33 -10.96
C SER A 88 6.15 -6.04 -10.73
N ASN A 89 7.01 -6.08 -11.76
CA ASN A 89 8.39 -6.60 -11.65
C ASN A 89 9.25 -5.78 -10.69
N TYR A 90 9.22 -4.45 -10.76
CA TYR A 90 10.03 -3.60 -9.87
C TYR A 90 9.43 -3.52 -8.46
N MET A 91 8.11 -3.53 -8.33
CA MET A 91 7.46 -3.61 -7.01
C MET A 91 7.81 -4.92 -6.30
N TRP A 92 7.88 -6.04 -7.04
CA TRP A 92 8.32 -7.32 -6.51
C TRP A 92 9.76 -7.33 -6.01
N GLU A 93 10.68 -6.68 -6.74
CA GLU A 93 12.08 -6.51 -6.30
C GLU A 93 12.18 -5.92 -4.89
N LEU A 94 11.17 -5.16 -4.45
CA LEU A 94 11.06 -4.51 -3.15
C LEU A 94 9.86 -5.04 -2.35
N TYR A 95 9.54 -6.34 -2.45
CA TYR A 95 8.41 -6.98 -1.76
C TYR A 95 8.36 -6.69 -0.24
N HIS A 96 9.52 -6.60 0.42
CA HIS A 96 9.65 -6.28 1.86
C HIS A 96 9.71 -4.78 2.18
N GLY A 97 9.56 -3.92 1.17
CA GLY A 97 9.73 -2.47 1.25
C GLY A 97 11.17 -2.02 0.96
N GLY A 98 11.29 -0.77 0.50
CA GLY A 98 12.57 -0.15 0.17
C GLY A 98 12.41 1.13 -0.65
N TRP A 99 13.53 1.80 -0.92
CA TRP A 99 13.57 3.02 -1.71
C TRP A 99 13.38 2.71 -3.19
N LEU A 100 12.29 3.23 -3.78
CA LEU A 100 12.06 3.21 -5.23
C LEU A 100 12.98 4.21 -5.96
N ALA A 101 13.25 5.34 -5.30
CA ALA A 101 14.15 6.42 -5.69
C ALA A 101 14.48 7.23 -4.42
N PRO A 102 15.47 8.15 -4.44
CA PRO A 102 15.75 8.99 -3.27
C PRO A 102 14.50 9.74 -2.78
N ASN A 103 14.22 9.65 -1.47
CA ASN A 103 13.02 10.18 -0.78
C ASN A 103 11.67 9.52 -1.16
N MET A 104 11.64 8.43 -1.92
CA MET A 104 10.43 7.68 -2.28
C MET A 104 10.53 6.24 -1.74
N TYR A 105 9.83 5.93 -0.66
CA TYR A 105 9.88 4.62 -0.01
C TYR A 105 8.59 3.83 -0.25
N TYR A 106 8.73 2.67 -0.87
CA TYR A 106 7.65 1.69 -1.01
C TYR A 106 7.54 0.87 0.27
N LEU A 107 6.32 0.73 0.81
CA LEU A 107 6.07 -0.07 2.02
C LEU A 107 6.22 -1.58 1.79
N GLY A 108 6.25 -2.04 0.55
CA GLY A 108 6.23 -3.46 0.21
C GLY A 108 4.81 -3.97 -0.09
N ALA A 109 4.69 -5.27 -0.35
CA ALA A 109 3.38 -5.91 -0.56
C ALA A 109 2.47 -5.71 0.67
N ALA A 110 3.08 -5.73 1.84
CA ALA A 110 2.55 -5.17 3.08
C ALA A 110 3.72 -4.64 3.92
N GLY A 111 3.47 -3.61 4.73
CA GLY A 111 4.53 -2.99 5.51
C GLY A 111 4.02 -2.18 6.70
N CYS A 112 4.88 -1.99 7.69
CA CYS A 112 4.70 -1.00 8.75
C CYS A 112 6.04 -0.33 9.10
N VAL A 113 6.02 1.00 9.14
CA VAL A 113 7.18 1.87 9.42
C VAL A 113 6.77 2.98 10.38
N ARG A 114 7.76 3.73 10.88
CA ARG A 114 7.52 4.89 11.73
C ARG A 114 8.11 6.15 11.12
N VAL A 115 7.31 7.22 11.09
CA VAL A 115 7.77 8.56 10.66
C VAL A 115 7.67 9.51 11.83
N ASN A 116 8.82 9.97 12.37
CA ASN A 116 8.85 10.75 13.62
C ASN A 116 8.02 10.08 14.74
N GLY A 117 8.17 8.77 14.87
CA GLY A 117 7.44 7.94 15.82
C GLY A 117 5.99 7.59 15.43
N LEU A 118 5.38 8.26 14.45
CA LEU A 118 4.03 7.96 13.94
C LEU A 118 4.06 6.63 13.17
N ARG A 119 3.33 5.64 13.68
CA ARG A 119 3.22 4.30 13.09
C ARG A 119 2.25 4.29 11.91
N ILE A 120 2.77 3.97 10.73
CA ILE A 120 2.04 3.92 9.46
C ILE A 120 2.15 2.49 8.93
N ALA A 121 1.02 1.83 8.72
CA ALA A 121 0.95 0.51 8.11
C ALA A 121 0.23 0.60 6.75
N GLY A 122 0.42 -0.39 5.89
CA GLY A 122 -0.33 -0.46 4.65
C GLY A 122 -0.26 -1.80 3.94
N ALA A 123 -1.24 -2.00 3.08
CA ALA A 123 -1.36 -3.14 2.19
C ALA A 123 -1.38 -2.66 0.73
N SER A 124 -0.54 -3.26 -0.10
CA SER A 124 -0.53 -3.02 -1.54
C SER A 124 -1.50 -3.94 -2.26
N GLY A 125 -1.94 -3.52 -3.45
CA GLY A 125 -2.70 -4.35 -4.36
C GLY A 125 -4.21 -4.33 -4.15
N ILE A 126 -4.89 -5.18 -4.92
CA ILE A 126 -6.35 -5.33 -4.90
C ILE A 126 -6.78 -6.75 -4.51
N PHE A 127 -8.01 -6.92 -4.07
CA PHE A 127 -8.52 -8.22 -3.68
C PHE A 127 -9.05 -9.02 -4.87
N ASN A 128 -8.57 -10.25 -5.03
CA ASN A 128 -9.16 -11.25 -5.89
C ASN A 128 -9.43 -12.54 -5.10
N PRO A 129 -10.68 -13.05 -5.06
CA PRO A 129 -11.02 -14.21 -4.24
C PRO A 129 -10.33 -15.51 -4.66
N SER A 130 -9.97 -15.65 -5.93
CA SER A 130 -9.30 -16.86 -6.44
C SER A 130 -7.82 -16.89 -6.11
N ASP A 131 -7.17 -15.72 -6.07
CA ASP A 131 -5.75 -15.63 -5.77
C ASP A 131 -5.45 -15.44 -4.29
N TYR A 132 -6.36 -14.86 -3.52
CA TYR A 132 -6.20 -14.60 -2.09
C TYR A 132 -5.66 -15.80 -1.27
N PRO A 133 -6.17 -17.05 -1.40
CA PRO A 133 -5.68 -18.17 -0.60
C PRO A 133 -4.39 -18.83 -1.14
N ARG A 134 -3.80 -18.30 -2.23
CA ARG A 134 -2.65 -18.89 -2.92
C ARG A 134 -1.34 -18.28 -2.44
N GLY A 135 -0.22 -18.94 -2.76
CA GLY A 135 1.11 -18.31 -2.66
C GLY A 135 1.38 -17.35 -3.83
N HIS A 136 2.58 -16.77 -3.85
CA HIS A 136 3.08 -15.93 -4.94
C HIS A 136 3.91 -16.78 -5.91
N PHE A 137 3.29 -17.30 -6.95
CA PHE A 137 3.90 -18.23 -7.91
C PHE A 137 4.33 -17.58 -9.21
N GLU A 138 4.05 -16.29 -9.35
CA GLU A 138 4.37 -15.47 -10.51
C GLU A 138 5.89 -15.41 -10.70
N THR A 139 6.34 -15.66 -11.92
CA THR A 139 7.76 -15.60 -12.27
C THR A 139 7.94 -14.89 -13.60
N MET A 140 9.03 -14.15 -13.73
CA MET A 140 9.37 -13.46 -14.97
C MET A 140 9.84 -14.49 -16.03
N PRO A 141 9.43 -14.34 -17.31
CA PRO A 141 8.48 -13.35 -17.82
C PRO A 141 7.01 -13.71 -17.50
N TYR A 142 6.21 -12.70 -17.15
CA TYR A 142 4.80 -12.85 -16.87
C TYR A 142 3.98 -13.10 -18.14
N ASP A 143 3.01 -14.00 -18.05
CA ASP A 143 1.89 -14.09 -18.99
C ASP A 143 0.74 -13.15 -18.57
N ARG A 144 -0.35 -13.12 -19.35
CA ARG A 144 -1.50 -12.26 -19.07
C ARG A 144 -2.20 -12.55 -17.73
N SER A 145 -2.09 -13.77 -17.22
CA SER A 145 -2.74 -14.17 -15.96
C SER A 145 -1.87 -13.74 -14.78
N THR A 146 -0.59 -14.12 -14.81
CA THR A 146 0.40 -13.80 -13.78
C THR A 146 0.67 -12.31 -13.67
N LEU A 147 0.60 -11.57 -14.79
CA LEU A 147 0.66 -10.11 -14.79
C LEU A 147 -0.42 -9.46 -13.92
N ARG A 148 -1.61 -10.08 -13.85
CA ARG A 148 -2.72 -9.63 -13.00
C ARG A 148 -2.62 -10.14 -11.58
N SER A 149 -2.40 -11.45 -11.42
CA SER A 149 -2.34 -12.06 -10.09
C SER A 149 -1.20 -11.52 -9.23
N MET A 150 -0.15 -10.95 -9.83
CA MET A 150 1.00 -10.36 -9.14
C MET A 150 0.65 -9.22 -8.18
N TYR A 151 -0.34 -8.38 -8.51
CA TYR A 151 -0.76 -7.27 -7.66
C TYR A 151 -1.97 -7.63 -6.79
N HIS A 152 -2.46 -8.88 -6.82
CA HIS A 152 -3.52 -9.28 -5.91
C HIS A 152 -2.96 -9.50 -4.50
N ILE A 153 -3.61 -8.98 -3.47
CA ILE A 153 -3.21 -9.27 -2.07
C ILE A 153 -3.46 -10.76 -1.74
N ARG A 154 -2.54 -11.41 -1.01
CA ARG A 154 -2.74 -12.77 -0.49
C ARG A 154 -3.14 -12.75 0.98
N GLU A 155 -3.68 -13.88 1.42
CA GLU A 155 -3.94 -14.15 2.83
C GLU A 155 -2.66 -14.03 3.66
N TYR A 156 -1.50 -14.29 3.07
CA TYR A 156 -0.20 -14.16 3.72
C TYR A 156 0.05 -12.72 4.21
N GLU A 157 -0.12 -11.71 3.35
CA GLU A 157 0.03 -10.32 3.74
C GLU A 157 -1.03 -9.89 4.76
N PHE A 158 -2.28 -10.32 4.55
CA PHE A 158 -3.37 -10.05 5.48
C PHE A 158 -3.07 -10.57 6.90
N ARG A 159 -2.63 -11.83 7.03
CA ARG A 159 -2.32 -12.44 8.34
C ARG A 159 -1.18 -11.73 9.05
N LYS A 160 -0.15 -11.31 8.33
CA LYS A 160 0.92 -10.49 8.92
C LYS A 160 0.37 -9.16 9.45
N LEU A 161 -0.45 -8.48 8.65
CA LEU A 161 -1.04 -7.20 9.03
C LEU A 161 -2.05 -7.34 10.17
N SER A 162 -2.81 -8.43 10.29
CA SER A 162 -3.75 -8.60 11.41
C SER A 162 -3.06 -8.68 12.78
N LEU A 163 -1.79 -9.11 12.80
CA LEU A 163 -0.95 -9.14 13.99
C LEU A 163 -0.41 -7.76 14.38
N ALA A 164 -0.55 -6.77 13.51
CA ALA A 164 -0.26 -5.38 13.81
C ALA A 164 -1.20 -4.80 14.89
N THR A 165 -2.13 -5.58 15.46
CA THR A 165 -2.88 -5.24 16.67
C THR A 165 -2.10 -5.42 17.96
N GLN A 166 -1.12 -6.32 17.97
CA GLN A 166 -0.20 -6.52 19.11
C GLN A 166 0.77 -5.34 19.27
N LEU A 167 0.87 -4.50 18.23
CA LEU A 167 1.62 -3.25 18.21
C LEU A 167 1.09 -2.30 19.28
N THR A 168 1.92 -2.03 20.30
CA THR A 168 1.67 -0.92 21.23
C THR A 168 2.60 0.24 20.90
N PRO A 169 2.10 1.46 20.61
CA PRO A 169 0.68 1.78 20.33
C PRO A 169 0.24 1.29 18.94
N ARG A 170 -1.02 0.90 18.74
CA ARG A 170 -1.53 0.45 17.44
C ARG A 170 -1.21 1.41 16.28
N PRO A 171 -1.23 0.94 15.01
CA PRO A 171 -1.06 1.83 13.86
C PRO A 171 -2.01 3.02 13.92
N LYS A 172 -1.46 4.22 13.72
CA LYS A 172 -2.23 5.45 13.71
C LYS A 172 -2.82 5.73 12.33
N VAL A 173 -2.10 5.31 11.29
CA VAL A 173 -2.50 5.43 9.90
C VAL A 173 -2.42 4.06 9.24
N PHE A 174 -3.44 3.73 8.46
CA PHE A 174 -3.43 2.58 7.56
C PHE A 174 -3.67 3.02 6.12
N LEU A 175 -2.92 2.46 5.18
CA LEU A 175 -3.06 2.69 3.74
C LEU A 175 -3.54 1.42 3.04
N SER A 176 -4.53 1.53 2.17
CA SER A 176 -4.88 0.49 1.21
C SER A 176 -5.15 1.10 -0.15
N HIS A 177 -5.00 0.34 -1.23
CA HIS A 177 -5.45 0.82 -2.53
C HIS A 177 -6.97 0.65 -2.64
N ASP A 178 -7.43 -0.59 -2.48
CA ASP A 178 -8.84 -0.95 -2.39
C ASP A 178 -9.52 -0.38 -1.14
N TRP A 179 -10.82 -0.13 -1.27
CA TRP A 179 -11.64 0.25 -0.12
C TRP A 179 -11.97 -0.98 0.72
N PRO A 180 -12.08 -0.85 2.06
CA PRO A 180 -12.75 -1.85 2.88
C PRO A 180 -14.16 -2.11 2.32
N GLN A 181 -14.52 -3.38 2.15
CA GLN A 181 -15.88 -3.75 1.76
C GLN A 181 -16.90 -3.13 2.73
N SER A 182 -18.05 -2.69 2.23
CA SER A 182 -19.13 -2.06 3.02
C SER A 182 -18.77 -0.74 3.72
N ILE A 183 -17.61 -0.14 3.44
CA ILE A 183 -17.27 1.19 4.00
C ILE A 183 -18.30 2.27 3.62
N THR A 184 -19.04 2.05 2.55
CA THR A 184 -20.11 2.93 2.09
C THR A 184 -21.26 3.07 3.07
N ASP A 185 -21.45 2.08 3.95
CA ASP A 185 -22.49 2.09 4.98
C ASP A 185 -22.19 3.09 6.11
N HIS A 186 -20.93 3.55 6.17
CA HIS A 186 -20.41 4.48 7.18
C HIS A 186 -20.25 5.93 6.65
N GLY A 187 -20.71 6.20 5.43
CA GLY A 187 -20.60 7.51 4.76
C GLY A 187 -21.89 7.96 4.08
N ASP A 188 -21.82 9.02 3.28
CA ASP A 188 -22.97 9.48 2.48
C ASP A 188 -23.13 8.65 1.19
N LEU A 189 -23.72 7.46 1.34
CA LEU A 189 -24.01 6.55 0.22
C LEU A 189 -24.84 7.22 -0.88
N GLN A 190 -25.78 8.09 -0.52
CA GLN A 190 -26.63 8.77 -1.50
C GLN A 190 -25.81 9.74 -2.35
N ALA A 191 -24.88 10.50 -1.74
CA ALA A 191 -23.96 11.35 -2.50
C ALA A 191 -23.02 10.56 -3.40
N LEU A 192 -22.53 9.40 -2.94
CA LEU A 192 -21.70 8.52 -3.76
C LEU A 192 -22.49 8.03 -4.99
N LEU A 193 -23.68 7.47 -4.80
CA LEU A 193 -24.51 6.93 -5.89
C LEU A 193 -25.03 8.01 -6.85
N ARG A 194 -25.19 9.27 -6.39
CA ARG A 194 -25.46 10.40 -7.31
C ARG A 194 -24.30 10.64 -8.29
N ARG A 195 -23.05 10.39 -7.89
CA ARG A 195 -21.86 10.57 -8.74
C ARG A 195 -21.50 9.30 -9.53
N LYS A 196 -21.72 8.13 -8.93
CA LYS A 196 -21.29 6.82 -9.42
C LYS A 196 -22.44 5.80 -9.26
N SER A 197 -23.52 6.00 -10.01
CA SER A 197 -24.75 5.21 -9.89
C SER A 197 -24.53 3.71 -10.14
N PHE A 198 -23.57 3.36 -11.00
CA PHE A 198 -23.22 1.98 -11.32
C PHE A 198 -22.65 1.18 -10.13
N PHE A 199 -22.16 1.84 -9.07
CA PHE A 199 -21.75 1.15 -7.85
C PHE A 199 -22.92 0.54 -7.06
N ALA A 200 -24.17 0.91 -7.36
CA ALA A 200 -25.32 0.45 -6.59
C ALA A 200 -25.42 -1.08 -6.52
N GLU A 201 -25.20 -1.77 -7.64
CA GLU A 201 -25.29 -3.23 -7.70
C GLU A 201 -24.12 -3.91 -7.00
N ASP A 202 -22.90 -3.40 -7.18
CA ASP A 202 -21.71 -3.95 -6.53
C ASP A 202 -21.75 -3.74 -5.01
N ILE A 203 -22.28 -2.61 -4.53
CA ILE A 203 -22.53 -2.39 -3.10
C ILE A 203 -23.58 -3.36 -2.58
N ARG A 204 -24.72 -3.47 -3.28
CA ARG A 204 -25.83 -4.35 -2.89
C ARG A 204 -25.44 -5.83 -2.83
N THR A 205 -24.54 -6.26 -3.72
CA THR A 205 -24.06 -7.63 -3.80
C THR A 205 -22.77 -7.88 -3.02
N GLY A 206 -22.23 -6.86 -2.34
CA GLY A 206 -20.97 -6.95 -1.60
C GLY A 206 -19.74 -7.17 -2.49
N LYS A 207 -19.78 -6.80 -3.76
CA LYS A 207 -18.61 -6.88 -4.66
C LYS A 207 -17.73 -5.64 -4.60
N LEU A 208 -18.26 -4.50 -4.14
CA LEU A 208 -17.46 -3.27 -4.03
C LEU A 208 -16.52 -3.34 -2.81
N GLY A 209 -15.22 -3.22 -3.08
CA GLY A 209 -14.18 -3.20 -2.07
C GLY A 209 -13.70 -4.59 -1.65
N SER A 210 -12.89 -4.61 -0.60
CA SER A 210 -12.06 -5.74 -0.20
C SER A 210 -12.49 -6.30 1.17
N PRO A 211 -12.98 -7.55 1.23
CA PRO A 211 -13.26 -8.25 2.49
C PRO A 211 -12.07 -8.32 3.47
N PRO A 212 -10.82 -8.62 3.05
CA PRO A 212 -9.69 -8.60 3.98
C PRO A 212 -9.39 -7.19 4.50
N MET A 213 -9.60 -6.13 3.71
CA MET A 213 -9.45 -4.76 4.21
C MET A 213 -10.51 -4.39 5.25
N LEU A 214 -11.76 -4.82 5.10
CA LEU A 214 -12.79 -4.66 6.14
C LEU A 214 -12.39 -5.38 7.44
N SER A 215 -11.86 -6.59 7.32
CA SER A 215 -11.40 -7.36 8.47
C SER A 215 -10.24 -6.63 9.17
N LEU A 216 -9.25 -6.13 8.42
CA LEU A 216 -8.16 -5.32 8.99
C LEU A 216 -8.65 -4.01 9.61
N LEU A 217 -9.63 -3.33 9.02
CA LEU A 217 -10.20 -2.10 9.58
C LEU A 217 -10.78 -2.33 10.98
N ARG A 218 -11.56 -3.41 11.15
CA ARG A 218 -12.16 -3.79 12.44
C ARG A 218 -11.14 -4.28 13.46
N THR A 219 -10.11 -4.98 12.98
CA THR A 219 -9.06 -5.55 13.82
C THR A 219 -8.07 -4.47 14.29
N LEU A 220 -7.56 -3.63 13.37
CA LEU A 220 -6.51 -2.64 13.65
C LEU A 220 -7.03 -1.33 14.22
N GLN A 221 -8.24 -0.93 13.83
CA GLN A 221 -8.90 0.29 14.30
C GLN A 221 -7.95 1.51 14.24
N PRO A 222 -7.34 1.84 13.08
CA PRO A 222 -6.40 2.97 13.01
C PRO A 222 -7.14 4.29 13.22
N ASP A 223 -6.46 5.36 13.63
CA ASP A 223 -7.11 6.67 13.72
C ASP A 223 -7.53 7.16 12.33
N TRP A 224 -6.71 6.87 11.31
CA TRP A 224 -6.98 7.17 9.90
C TRP A 224 -6.83 5.94 9.01
N TRP A 225 -7.78 5.79 8.08
CA TRP A 225 -7.67 4.86 6.94
C TRP A 225 -7.73 5.64 5.63
N PHE A 226 -6.68 5.57 4.82
CA PHE A 226 -6.63 6.22 3.52
C PHE A 226 -6.71 5.19 2.38
N ALA A 227 -7.54 5.47 1.38
CA ALA A 227 -7.76 4.58 0.24
C ALA A 227 -7.81 5.31 -1.12
N ALA A 228 -7.82 4.56 -2.22
CA ALA A 228 -7.89 5.10 -3.58
C ALA A 228 -8.72 4.18 -4.51
N HIS A 229 -8.20 3.82 -5.69
CA HIS A 229 -8.76 2.89 -6.68
C HIS A 229 -10.04 3.34 -7.40
N LEU A 230 -11.11 3.69 -6.66
CA LEU A 230 -12.45 3.94 -7.23
C LEU A 230 -12.62 5.33 -7.89
N HIS A 231 -11.54 6.12 -7.99
CA HIS A 231 -11.50 7.44 -8.65
C HIS A 231 -12.66 8.36 -8.22
N THR A 232 -12.89 8.46 -6.91
CA THR A 232 -13.86 9.38 -6.33
C THR A 232 -13.50 9.68 -4.89
N ARG A 233 -13.75 10.92 -4.45
CA ARG A 233 -13.67 11.24 -3.03
C ARG A 233 -14.82 10.59 -2.27
N PHE A 234 -14.49 9.95 -1.16
CA PHE A 234 -15.46 9.46 -0.21
C PHE A 234 -14.92 9.55 1.21
N GLU A 235 -15.77 9.98 2.12
CA GLU A 235 -15.45 10.09 3.53
C GLU A 235 -16.45 9.23 4.31
N ALA A 236 -15.94 8.54 5.32
CA ALA A 236 -16.73 7.66 6.18
C ALA A 236 -16.17 7.68 7.62
N PHE A 237 -17.03 7.35 8.57
CA PHE A 237 -16.69 7.32 9.99
C PHE A 237 -17.04 5.96 10.59
N VAL A 238 -16.03 5.21 11.03
CA VAL A 238 -16.24 3.87 11.60
C VAL A 238 -16.03 3.93 13.10
N VAL A 239 -17.12 3.69 13.84
CA VAL A 239 -17.10 3.58 15.30
C VAL A 239 -16.87 2.12 15.65
N HIS A 240 -15.81 1.86 16.43
CA HIS A 240 -15.43 0.54 16.93
C HIS A 240 -15.81 0.41 18.40
N GLY A 241 -16.10 -0.83 18.83
CA GLY A 241 -16.36 -1.14 20.24
C GLY A 241 -17.85 -1.07 20.60
N ASP A 242 -18.74 -1.21 19.61
CA ASP A 242 -20.17 -1.38 19.86
C ASP A 242 -20.44 -2.86 20.20
N PRO A 243 -21.27 -3.19 21.20
CA PRO A 243 -21.69 -4.57 21.49
C PRO A 243 -22.36 -5.29 20.30
N THR A 244 -22.82 -4.54 19.30
CA THR A 244 -23.42 -5.07 18.07
C THR A 244 -22.40 -5.34 16.96
N ASP A 245 -21.12 -4.96 17.14
CA ASP A 245 -20.06 -5.38 16.25
C ASP A 245 -19.94 -6.91 16.34
N PRO A 246 -20.16 -7.66 15.26
CA PRO A 246 -19.86 -9.08 15.27
C PRO A 246 -18.37 -9.22 15.63
N PRO A 247 -18.01 -10.11 16.58
CA PRO A 247 -16.62 -10.30 16.95
C PRO A 247 -15.80 -10.53 15.69
N ALA A 248 -14.63 -9.88 15.59
CA ALA A 248 -13.68 -10.12 14.52
C ALA A 248 -13.49 -11.63 14.42
N ALA A 249 -14.01 -12.23 13.36
CA ALA A 249 -14.17 -13.68 13.29
C ALA A 249 -12.81 -14.33 13.52
N GLU A 250 -12.70 -15.14 14.57
CA GLU A 250 -11.70 -16.19 14.59
C GLU A 250 -11.91 -16.99 13.31
N SER A 251 -10.90 -16.98 12.45
CA SER A 251 -10.85 -17.68 11.17
C SER A 251 -10.97 -19.19 11.42
N SER A 252 -12.19 -19.67 11.61
CA SER A 252 -12.57 -21.06 11.41
C SER A 252 -13.17 -21.19 10.02
N ALA A 253 -12.59 -22.10 9.26
CA ALA A 253 -12.85 -22.36 7.85
C ALA A 253 -14.31 -22.77 7.53
N GLU A 254 -14.59 -22.73 6.23
CA GLU A 254 -15.67 -23.41 5.49
C GLU A 254 -17.04 -22.73 5.41
N ALA A 255 -17.18 -21.88 4.39
CA ALA A 255 -18.37 -21.90 3.53
C ALA A 255 -17.91 -22.00 2.06
N PRO A 256 -18.51 -22.87 1.23
CA PRO A 256 -18.15 -22.98 -0.17
C PRO A 256 -18.64 -21.71 -0.88
N VAL A 257 -17.69 -20.88 -1.33
CA VAL A 257 -17.97 -19.80 -2.26
C VAL A 257 -18.29 -20.45 -3.61
N PRO A 258 -19.49 -20.27 -4.19
CA PRO A 258 -19.76 -20.77 -5.53
C PRO A 258 -18.75 -20.13 -6.49
N GLN A 259 -18.01 -20.97 -7.23
CA GLN A 259 -17.03 -20.48 -8.20
C GLN A 259 -17.78 -19.71 -9.30
N PRO A 260 -17.52 -18.40 -9.47
CA PRO A 260 -17.95 -17.73 -10.67
C PRO A 260 -17.11 -18.26 -11.85
N PRO A 261 -17.67 -18.36 -13.07
CA PRO A 261 -16.87 -18.62 -14.25
C PRO A 261 -15.75 -17.57 -14.36
N ALA A 262 -14.58 -17.98 -14.86
CA ALA A 262 -13.45 -17.10 -15.15
C ALA A 262 -13.96 -15.89 -15.95
N ASN A 263 -14.01 -14.72 -15.30
CA ASN A 263 -14.53 -13.51 -15.91
C ASN A 263 -13.45 -12.94 -16.85
N PRO A 264 -13.63 -12.99 -18.17
CA PRO A 264 -12.67 -12.40 -19.11
C PRO A 264 -12.70 -10.86 -19.06
N ASP A 265 -13.73 -10.30 -18.41
CA ASP A 265 -14.05 -8.88 -18.31
C ASP A 265 -14.02 -8.43 -16.85
N GLU A 266 -12.86 -8.56 -16.19
CA GLU A 266 -12.56 -7.69 -15.04
C GLU A 266 -12.58 -6.26 -15.58
N ILE A 267 -13.69 -5.57 -15.34
CA ILE A 267 -13.95 -4.22 -15.86
C ILE A 267 -12.79 -3.34 -15.43
N SER A 268 -11.88 -3.05 -16.36
CA SER A 268 -10.92 -1.97 -16.16
C SER A 268 -11.77 -0.72 -16.01
N LEU A 269 -11.70 -0.05 -14.86
CA LEU A 269 -12.45 1.20 -14.61
C LEU A 269 -12.18 2.28 -15.69
N ASP A 270 -11.15 2.08 -16.53
CA ASP A 270 -10.84 2.87 -17.71
C ASP A 270 -11.73 2.58 -18.94
N ASP A 271 -12.36 1.41 -19.05
CA ASP A 271 -13.33 1.09 -20.12
C ASP A 271 -14.72 1.68 -19.84
N LEU A 272 -14.94 2.26 -18.65
CA LEU A 272 -16.16 2.99 -18.28
C LEU A 272 -16.04 4.51 -18.44
N GLU A 273 -14.91 5.04 -18.94
CA GLU A 273 -14.73 6.48 -19.14
C GLU A 273 -15.43 7.05 -20.40
N ASP A 274 -15.99 6.21 -21.28
CA ASP A 274 -16.59 6.68 -22.56
C ASP A 274 -18.07 7.12 -22.47
N ASP A 275 -18.74 7.03 -21.30
CA ASP A 275 -20.15 7.45 -21.14
C ASP A 275 -20.40 8.44 -19.96
N VAL A 276 -19.39 9.22 -19.56
CA VAL A 276 -19.60 10.32 -18.58
C VAL A 276 -20.05 11.60 -19.27
N VAL A 277 -21.37 11.84 -19.27
CA VAL A 277 -21.96 13.18 -19.44
C VAL A 277 -21.25 14.14 -18.47
N ALA A 278 -20.90 15.33 -18.95
CA ALA A 278 -20.20 16.36 -18.18
C ALA A 278 -20.73 16.47 -16.74
N PRO A 279 -19.86 16.47 -15.73
CA PRO A 279 -20.30 16.49 -14.35
C PRO A 279 -21.13 17.76 -14.09
N PRO A 280 -22.29 17.67 -13.43
CA PRO A 280 -22.97 18.86 -12.93
C PRO A 280 -22.02 19.62 -11.99
N PRO A 281 -22.20 20.95 -11.84
CA PRO A 281 -21.40 21.76 -10.92
C PRO A 281 -21.36 21.12 -9.53
N PRO A 282 -20.25 21.27 -8.78
CA PRO A 282 -20.11 20.65 -7.47
C PRO A 282 -21.34 21.00 -6.63
N PRO A 283 -22.05 20.01 -6.06
CA PRO A 283 -23.13 20.32 -5.14
C PRO A 283 -22.57 21.17 -3.99
N PRO A 284 -23.35 22.09 -3.44
CA PRO A 284 -22.96 22.79 -2.22
C PRO A 284 -22.54 21.77 -1.16
N PRO A 285 -21.63 22.12 -0.23
CA PRO A 285 -21.20 21.19 0.81
C PRO A 285 -22.46 20.63 1.48
N VAL A 286 -22.58 19.30 1.48
CA VAL A 286 -23.66 18.62 2.18
C VAL A 286 -23.44 18.89 3.67
N ARG A 287 -24.09 19.94 4.18
CA ARG A 287 -24.07 20.37 5.59
C ARG A 287 -25.45 20.23 6.24
N ALA A 288 -26.15 19.14 5.92
CA ALA A 288 -27.32 18.74 6.67
C ALA A 288 -27.34 17.22 6.81
N GLY A 289 -26.91 16.71 7.97
CA GLY A 289 -27.18 15.33 8.41
C GLY A 289 -26.00 14.37 8.49
N TRP A 290 -24.87 14.65 7.83
CA TRP A 290 -23.66 13.81 7.93
C TRP A 290 -22.59 14.56 8.73
N THR A 291 -22.55 14.32 10.04
CA THR A 291 -21.60 14.92 10.97
C THR A 291 -20.70 13.84 11.57
N ARG A 292 -19.41 14.12 11.70
CA ARG A 292 -18.46 13.25 12.40
C ARG A 292 -19.01 12.85 13.77
N PRO A 293 -19.22 11.55 14.04
CA PRO A 293 -19.79 11.10 15.30
C PRO A 293 -18.83 11.39 16.46
N ILE A 294 -19.38 11.52 17.66
CA ILE A 294 -18.60 11.59 18.90
C ILE A 294 -18.53 10.16 19.44
N ALA A 295 -17.33 9.60 19.51
CA ALA A 295 -17.12 8.28 20.11
C ALA A 295 -17.48 8.32 21.61
N LEU A 296 -18.28 7.36 22.06
CA LEU A 296 -18.62 7.19 23.47
C LEU A 296 -17.44 6.58 24.26
N PRO A 297 -17.45 6.64 25.60
CA PRO A 297 -16.42 5.99 26.41
C PRO A 297 -16.31 4.49 26.07
N GLY A 298 -15.09 4.03 25.79
CA GLY A 298 -14.82 2.65 25.37
C GLY A 298 -14.90 2.41 23.86
N GLN A 299 -15.40 3.38 23.09
CA GLN A 299 -15.38 3.33 21.63
C GLN A 299 -14.14 4.00 21.06
N HIS A 300 -13.78 3.59 19.85
CA HIS A 300 -12.76 4.26 19.05
C HIS A 300 -13.32 4.64 17.67
N LEU A 301 -12.85 5.76 17.11
CA LEU A 301 -13.29 6.26 15.82
C LEU A 301 -12.15 6.20 14.80
N THR A 302 -12.38 5.52 13.69
CA THR A 302 -11.54 5.64 12.48
C THR A 302 -12.16 6.64 11.51
N ASP A 303 -11.37 7.62 11.11
CA ASP A 303 -11.68 8.51 9.99
C ASP A 303 -11.22 7.82 8.68
N PHE A 304 -12.16 7.53 7.78
CA PHE A 304 -11.87 6.97 6.45
C PHE A 304 -11.91 8.08 5.39
N LEU A 305 -10.89 8.14 4.55
CA LEU A 305 -10.83 9.04 3.41
C LEU A 305 -10.29 8.32 2.18
N ALA A 306 -11.12 8.24 1.14
CA ALA A 306 -10.70 7.86 -0.19
C ALA A 306 -10.60 9.08 -1.10
N LEU A 307 -9.61 9.09 -1.99
CA LEU A 307 -9.33 10.20 -2.92
C LEU A 307 -9.32 9.73 -4.38
N ASP A 308 -9.53 10.69 -5.28
CA ASP A 308 -9.54 10.49 -6.74
C ASP A 308 -8.12 10.29 -7.31
N LYS A 309 -8.02 9.97 -8.60
CA LYS A 309 -6.75 10.02 -9.34
C LYS A 309 -6.30 11.46 -9.60
N CYS A 310 -4.98 11.66 -9.69
CA CYS A 310 -4.40 12.95 -10.07
C CYS A 310 -5.01 13.48 -11.38
N GLY A 311 -5.39 14.75 -11.41
CA GLY A 311 -5.98 15.38 -12.59
C GLY A 311 -6.71 16.69 -12.30
N GLY A 312 -6.91 17.50 -13.34
CA GLY A 312 -7.62 18.77 -13.24
C GLY A 312 -9.06 18.60 -12.73
N ASN A 313 -9.47 19.46 -11.79
CA ASN A 313 -10.80 19.47 -11.17
C ASN A 313 -11.19 18.22 -10.35
N ARG A 314 -10.24 17.34 -10.03
CA ARG A 314 -10.47 16.15 -9.19
C ARG A 314 -10.05 16.39 -7.74
N GLN A 315 -10.71 15.69 -6.81
CA GLN A 315 -10.40 15.74 -5.38
C GLN A 315 -9.39 14.63 -5.02
N HIS A 316 -8.16 14.81 -5.48
CA HIS A 316 -7.12 13.76 -5.46
C HIS A 316 -6.06 13.94 -4.36
N LEU A 317 -5.99 15.12 -3.74
CA LEU A 317 -4.98 15.50 -2.75
C LEU A 317 -5.66 16.18 -1.55
N GLU A 318 -5.35 15.71 -0.34
CA GLU A 318 -5.80 16.31 0.93
C GLU A 318 -4.59 16.54 1.83
N VAL A 319 -4.57 17.62 2.62
CA VAL A 319 -3.54 17.84 3.65
C VAL A 319 -4.17 17.73 5.02
N VAL A 320 -3.71 16.75 5.80
CA VAL A 320 -4.17 16.49 7.16
C VAL A 320 -3.07 16.79 8.18
N GLU A 321 -3.47 17.10 9.41
CA GLU A 321 -2.55 17.25 10.53
C GLU A 321 -2.61 16.01 11.42
N LEU A 322 -1.47 15.32 11.54
CA LEU A 322 -1.34 14.11 12.34
C LEU A 322 -0.41 14.38 13.54
N PRO A 323 -0.79 13.97 14.76
CA PRO A 323 0.07 14.10 15.93
C PRO A 323 1.26 13.15 15.81
N THR A 324 2.47 13.65 16.06
CA THR A 324 3.70 12.85 16.08
C THR A 324 4.25 12.79 17.51
N PRO A 325 4.67 11.61 18.01
CA PRO A 325 5.34 11.51 19.31
C PRO A 325 6.62 12.33 19.37
N ASP A 326 7.40 12.32 18.29
CA ASP A 326 8.65 13.07 18.23
C ASP A 326 8.33 14.51 17.81
N GLN A 327 8.34 15.42 18.79
CA GLN A 327 8.34 16.86 18.56
C GLN A 327 9.77 17.34 18.30
N THR A 328 10.40 16.80 17.26
CA THR A 328 11.68 17.32 16.79
C THR A 328 11.48 18.68 16.10
N ASP A 329 12.57 19.42 15.94
CA ASP A 329 12.62 20.73 15.30
C ASP A 329 11.71 20.78 14.06
N THR A 330 10.79 21.74 14.03
CA THR A 330 9.76 21.87 12.98
C THR A 330 10.37 22.00 11.58
N ASP A 331 11.65 22.38 11.48
CA ASP A 331 12.35 22.56 10.21
C ASP A 331 13.14 21.33 9.75
N ALA A 332 13.42 20.35 10.61
CA ALA A 332 14.14 19.15 10.22
C ALA A 332 13.34 18.26 9.23
N PRO A 333 14.02 17.50 8.34
CA PRO A 333 13.39 16.44 7.56
C PRO A 333 12.82 15.34 8.48
N PRO A 334 11.69 14.71 8.12
CA PRO A 334 11.16 13.61 8.92
C PRO A 334 12.11 12.40 8.89
N ARG A 335 12.25 11.74 10.04
CA ARG A 335 12.99 10.49 10.20
C ARG A 335 12.09 9.31 9.86
N LEU A 336 12.56 8.41 9.01
CA LEU A 336 11.90 7.14 8.68
C LEU A 336 12.65 6.00 9.39
N THR A 337 12.01 5.35 10.35
CA THR A 337 12.57 4.21 11.09
C THR A 337 11.75 2.95 10.84
N TYR A 338 12.41 1.79 11.00
CA TYR A 338 11.70 0.51 10.97
C TYR A 338 10.76 0.40 12.17
N ASP A 339 9.67 -0.34 11.97
CA ASP A 339 8.87 -0.78 13.10
C ASP A 339 9.43 -2.09 13.68
N PRO A 340 9.88 -2.11 14.95
CA PRO A 340 10.55 -3.28 15.54
C PRO A 340 9.69 -4.55 15.53
N GLU A 341 8.38 -4.38 15.65
CA GLU A 341 7.45 -5.49 15.70
C GLU A 341 7.04 -5.95 14.31
N TRP A 342 7.00 -5.05 13.33
CA TRP A 342 6.90 -5.46 11.93
C TRP A 342 8.11 -6.29 11.49
N LEU A 343 9.32 -5.97 11.96
CA LEU A 343 10.50 -6.81 11.75
C LEU A 343 10.30 -8.21 12.37
N ALA A 344 9.81 -8.28 13.60
CA ALA A 344 9.52 -9.54 14.29
C ALA A 344 8.45 -10.37 13.56
N ILE A 345 7.31 -9.76 13.19
CA ILE A 345 6.24 -10.41 12.42
C ILE A 345 6.79 -10.92 11.08
N SER A 346 7.59 -10.12 10.39
CA SER A 346 8.18 -10.50 9.10
C SER A 346 9.13 -11.69 9.23
N ARG A 347 9.93 -11.76 10.31
CA ARG A 347 10.77 -12.92 10.62
C ARG A 347 9.93 -14.15 10.98
N ALA A 348 8.97 -14.01 11.89
CA ALA A 348 8.11 -15.10 12.34
C ALA A 348 7.31 -15.73 11.19
N PHE A 349 6.87 -14.90 10.23
CA PHE A 349 6.05 -15.36 9.11
C PHE A 349 6.85 -15.87 7.91
N HIS A 350 8.15 -15.59 7.85
CA HIS A 350 8.99 -15.98 6.71
C HIS A 350 8.88 -17.47 6.30
N PRO A 351 8.84 -18.45 7.22
CA PRO A 351 8.66 -19.87 6.85
C PRO A 351 7.35 -20.20 6.12
N PHE A 352 6.34 -19.34 6.24
CA PHE A 352 5.03 -19.52 5.61
C PHE A 352 4.91 -18.80 4.26
N PHE A 353 5.93 -18.05 3.84
CA PHE A 353 5.95 -17.48 2.50
C PHE A 353 6.05 -18.59 1.45
N SER A 354 5.17 -18.58 0.44
CA SER A 354 5.15 -19.61 -0.61
C SER A 354 5.38 -19.00 -1.98
N LEU A 355 6.37 -19.54 -2.70
CA LEU A 355 6.61 -19.25 -4.11
C LEU A 355 5.88 -20.21 -5.06
N LYS A 356 4.85 -20.91 -4.57
CA LYS A 356 4.07 -21.90 -5.31
C LYS A 356 2.59 -21.53 -5.27
N PRO A 357 1.77 -22.01 -6.23
CA PRO A 357 0.33 -21.76 -6.21
C PRO A 357 -0.33 -22.22 -4.92
N GLN A 358 0.15 -23.33 -4.36
CA GLN A 358 -0.29 -23.83 -3.07
C GLN A 358 0.37 -23.03 -1.95
N GLN A 359 -0.45 -22.45 -1.08
CA GLN A 359 0.00 -21.77 0.12
C GLN A 359 0.41 -22.78 1.19
N ASN A 360 1.49 -22.45 1.92
CA ASN A 360 1.94 -23.23 3.08
C ASN A 360 0.92 -23.11 4.22
N ARG A 361 0.77 -24.19 5.01
CA ARG A 361 -0.14 -24.19 6.16
C ARG A 361 0.32 -23.15 7.19
N TYR A 362 -0.57 -22.24 7.54
CA TYR A 362 -0.34 -21.25 8.59
C TYR A 362 -0.28 -21.89 9.98
N PRO A 363 0.42 -21.26 10.94
CA PRO A 363 0.40 -21.70 12.33
C PRO A 363 -1.01 -21.60 12.91
N LEU A 364 -1.30 -22.41 13.93
CA LEU A 364 -2.53 -22.31 14.71
C LEU A 364 -2.56 -20.98 15.48
N ALA A 365 -3.76 -20.42 15.68
CA ALA A 365 -3.93 -19.08 16.24
C ALA A 365 -3.28 -18.90 17.63
N ASP A 366 -3.31 -19.93 18.46
CA ASP A 366 -2.69 -19.98 19.80
C ASP A 366 -1.15 -19.98 19.75
N ALA A 367 -0.55 -20.54 18.69
CA ALA A 367 0.89 -20.59 18.51
C ALA A 367 1.48 -19.28 17.93
N VAL A 368 0.66 -18.44 17.28
CA VAL A 368 1.14 -17.23 16.59
C VAL A 368 1.82 -16.25 17.53
N GLY A 369 1.24 -16.01 18.72
CA GLY A 369 1.82 -15.09 19.70
C GLY A 369 3.24 -15.49 20.12
N ALA A 370 3.42 -16.77 20.47
CA ALA A 370 4.72 -17.30 20.86
C ALA A 370 5.77 -17.19 19.74
N LEU A 371 5.38 -17.44 18.48
CA LEU A 371 6.27 -17.30 17.32
C LEU A 371 6.72 -15.84 17.13
N VAL A 372 5.81 -14.88 17.29
CA VAL A 372 6.14 -13.45 17.18
C VAL A 372 7.02 -13.00 18.34
N ASP A 373 6.77 -13.47 19.56
CA ASP A 373 7.57 -13.13 20.73
C ASP A 373 9.01 -13.68 20.63
N GLU A 374 9.18 -14.92 20.17
CA GLU A 374 10.50 -15.50 19.89
C GLU A 374 11.24 -14.69 18.82
N ALA A 375 10.55 -14.35 17.72
CA ALA A 375 11.13 -13.52 16.67
C ALA A 375 11.49 -12.12 17.17
N ARG A 376 10.69 -11.52 18.05
CA ARG A 376 10.93 -10.21 18.66
C ARG A 376 12.17 -10.22 19.55
N ALA A 377 12.33 -11.25 20.38
CA ALA A 377 13.53 -11.45 21.18
C ALA A 377 14.77 -11.55 20.28
N TRP A 378 14.69 -12.39 19.24
CA TRP A 378 15.79 -12.54 18.27
C TRP A 378 16.15 -11.23 17.58
N VAL A 379 15.17 -10.47 17.07
CA VAL A 379 15.41 -9.19 16.37
C VAL A 379 16.06 -8.19 17.32
N THR A 380 15.60 -8.14 18.57
CA THR A 380 16.17 -7.25 19.60
C THR A 380 17.64 -7.58 19.86
N ASP A 381 17.96 -8.87 20.04
CA ASP A 381 19.32 -9.30 20.32
C ASP A 381 20.25 -9.10 19.11
N ASN A 382 19.76 -9.39 17.90
CA ASN A 382 20.51 -9.18 16.66
C ASN A 382 20.85 -7.70 16.44
N LEU A 383 19.91 -6.80 16.72
CA LEU A 383 20.14 -5.36 16.57
C LEU A 383 21.08 -4.79 17.63
N LYS A 384 20.96 -5.22 18.89
CA LYS A 384 21.92 -4.87 19.95
C LYS A 384 23.33 -5.37 19.66
N ALA A 385 23.47 -6.55 19.05
CA ALA A 385 24.76 -7.09 18.66
C ALA A 385 25.43 -6.26 17.55
N ARG A 386 24.64 -5.66 16.65
CA ARG A 386 25.13 -4.75 15.59
C ARG A 386 25.53 -3.39 16.15
N GLU A 387 24.69 -2.82 17.02
CA GLU A 387 24.94 -1.52 17.62
C GLU A 387 24.43 -1.50 19.08
N PRO A 388 25.33 -1.68 20.08
CA PRO A 388 24.93 -1.84 21.49
C PRO A 388 24.20 -0.63 22.09
N SER A 389 24.38 0.56 21.51
CA SER A 389 23.74 1.81 21.92
C SER A 389 22.41 2.10 21.22
N LEU A 390 22.04 1.30 20.21
CA LEU A 390 20.86 1.57 19.40
C LEU A 390 19.59 1.13 20.14
N ASP A 391 18.68 2.07 20.38
CA ASP A 391 17.30 1.72 20.67
C ASP A 391 16.68 1.17 19.37
N ILE A 392 16.06 0.00 19.45
CA ILE A 392 15.42 -0.65 18.30
C ILE A 392 14.40 0.26 17.62
N THR A 393 13.81 1.19 18.39
CA THR A 393 12.85 2.17 17.88
C THR A 393 13.47 3.26 17.01
N ASP A 394 14.79 3.42 17.04
CA ASP A 394 15.55 4.47 16.38
C ASP A 394 16.34 4.01 15.16
N LEU A 395 16.23 2.72 14.77
CA LEU A 395 16.88 2.21 13.56
C LEU A 395 16.28 2.87 12.32
N GLU A 396 16.98 3.86 11.78
CA GLU A 396 16.59 4.51 10.53
C GLU A 396 16.74 3.56 9.35
N VAL A 397 15.76 3.60 8.44
CA VAL A 397 15.78 2.78 7.22
C VAL A 397 17.07 2.99 6.43
N ASN A 398 17.55 4.23 6.36
CA ASN A 398 18.79 4.59 5.68
C ASN A 398 20.06 3.95 6.30
N GLN A 399 20.02 3.48 7.54
CA GLN A 399 21.17 2.76 8.11
C GLN A 399 21.29 1.33 7.58
N VAL A 400 20.23 0.80 6.96
CA VAL A 400 20.17 -0.57 6.43
C VAL A 400 20.02 -0.59 4.91
N GLN A 401 19.00 0.10 4.39
CA GLN A 401 18.66 0.13 2.97
C GLN A 401 19.03 1.47 2.35
N GLN A 402 19.78 1.43 1.26
CA GLN A 402 20.12 2.58 0.43
C GLN A 402 19.56 2.38 -0.98
N PHE A 403 19.12 3.47 -1.61
CA PHE A 403 18.65 3.40 -2.99
C PHE A 403 19.77 2.95 -3.93
N VAL A 404 19.48 1.96 -4.76
CA VAL A 404 20.36 1.48 -5.83
C VAL A 404 19.53 1.26 -7.09
N MET A 405 20.01 1.77 -8.22
CA MET A 405 19.44 1.42 -9.52
C MET A 405 19.76 -0.04 -9.86
N THR A 406 18.73 -0.88 -9.95
CA THR A 406 18.86 -2.31 -10.30
C THR A 406 18.73 -2.59 -11.80
N ALA A 407 17.97 -1.76 -12.52
CA ALA A 407 17.76 -1.82 -13.96
C ALA A 407 18.24 -0.53 -14.65
N PRO A 408 18.55 -0.53 -15.96
CA PRO A 408 18.92 0.68 -16.67
C PRO A 408 17.73 1.63 -16.84
N GLY A 409 18.03 2.92 -17.01
CA GLY A 409 17.04 3.92 -17.42
C GLY A 409 16.64 3.79 -18.90
N PRO A 410 15.72 4.64 -19.39
CA PRO A 410 15.26 4.61 -20.78
C PRO A 410 16.40 4.90 -21.76
N GLY A 411 16.40 4.23 -22.92
CA GLY A 411 17.39 4.41 -23.99
C GLY A 411 18.48 3.33 -24.05
N HIS A 412 18.48 2.39 -23.11
CA HIS A 412 19.48 1.30 -23.05
C HIS A 412 18.87 -0.10 -23.31
N GLU A 413 17.58 -0.17 -23.66
CA GLU A 413 16.83 -1.44 -23.76
C GLU A 413 17.18 -2.28 -25.00
N ASP A 414 17.78 -1.69 -26.05
CA ASP A 414 18.07 -2.39 -27.31
C ASP A 414 19.10 -3.53 -27.15
N THR A 415 19.95 -3.44 -26.11
CA THR A 415 20.92 -4.49 -25.77
C THR A 415 20.31 -5.66 -24.98
N MET A 416 19.04 -5.54 -24.55
CA MET A 416 18.36 -6.51 -23.69
C MET A 416 17.03 -7.00 -24.29
N GLY A 417 16.99 -7.27 -25.59
CA GLY A 417 15.78 -7.77 -26.26
C GLY A 417 14.80 -6.68 -26.73
N GLY A 418 15.15 -5.40 -26.52
CA GLY A 418 14.42 -4.24 -27.02
C GLY A 418 13.23 -3.83 -26.15
N LYS A 419 12.71 -2.62 -26.42
CA LYS A 419 11.68 -1.93 -25.62
C LYS A 419 10.34 -2.66 -25.44
N ARG A 420 10.05 -3.66 -26.29
CA ARG A 420 8.78 -4.43 -26.28
C ARG A 420 8.91 -5.80 -25.62
N SER A 421 10.07 -6.12 -25.06
CA SER A 421 10.30 -7.34 -24.30
C SER A 421 10.17 -7.07 -22.80
N GLN A 422 9.75 -8.08 -22.04
CA GLN A 422 9.87 -8.04 -20.58
C GLN A 422 11.35 -8.16 -20.17
N PRO A 423 11.79 -7.47 -19.11
CA PRO A 423 13.18 -7.50 -18.66
C PRO A 423 13.53 -8.86 -18.00
N PRO A 424 14.82 -9.16 -17.78
CA PRO A 424 15.21 -10.20 -16.83
C PRO A 424 14.75 -9.82 -15.41
N TRP A 425 14.76 -10.78 -14.49
CA TRP A 425 14.62 -10.45 -13.07
C TRP A 425 15.92 -9.83 -12.55
N TYR A 426 15.79 -8.88 -11.61
CA TYR A 426 16.93 -8.24 -10.95
C TYR A 426 16.92 -8.60 -9.47
N THR A 427 18.08 -8.93 -8.92
CA THR A 427 18.26 -9.01 -7.47
C THR A 427 18.44 -7.61 -6.92
N ASN A 428 17.61 -7.23 -5.96
CA ASN A 428 17.69 -5.91 -5.34
C ASN A 428 18.51 -5.95 -4.04
N PRO A 429 19.61 -5.16 -3.94
CA PRO A 429 20.43 -5.12 -2.71
C PRO A 429 19.64 -4.73 -1.46
N GLN A 430 18.61 -3.89 -1.59
CA GLN A 430 17.79 -3.47 -0.45
C GLN A 430 17.00 -4.64 0.15
N THR A 431 16.53 -5.57 -0.69
CA THR A 431 15.79 -6.75 -0.26
C THR A 431 16.73 -7.79 0.37
N VAL A 432 17.96 -7.89 -0.13
CA VAL A 432 19.03 -8.68 0.52
C VAL A 432 19.34 -8.12 1.90
N GLN A 433 19.57 -6.81 2.00
CA GLN A 433 19.86 -6.11 3.27
C GLN A 433 18.73 -6.26 4.29
N PHE A 434 17.46 -6.17 3.85
CA PHE A 434 16.32 -6.43 4.74
C PHE A 434 16.29 -7.88 5.23
N SER A 435 16.52 -8.84 4.34
CA SER A 435 16.56 -10.26 4.70
C SER A 435 17.67 -10.55 5.71
N GLU A 436 18.85 -9.96 5.52
CA GLU A 436 19.98 -10.03 6.46
C GLU A 436 19.65 -9.36 7.81
N LEU A 437 18.97 -8.20 7.79
CA LEU A 437 18.55 -7.48 9.00
C LEU A 437 17.71 -8.35 9.92
N ILE A 438 16.77 -9.10 9.34
CA ILE A 438 15.87 -9.98 10.09
C ILE A 438 16.34 -11.44 10.10
N GLY A 439 17.54 -11.74 9.60
CA GLY A 439 18.19 -13.06 9.64
C GLY A 439 17.45 -14.19 8.91
N VAL A 440 16.87 -13.91 7.74
CA VAL A 440 16.14 -14.89 6.91
C VAL A 440 16.77 -14.98 5.51
N PRO A 441 16.60 -16.10 4.77
CA PRO A 441 17.07 -16.17 3.39
C PRO A 441 16.27 -15.24 2.47
N ASN A 442 16.93 -14.67 1.45
CA ASN A 442 16.22 -13.92 0.42
C ASN A 442 15.50 -14.87 -0.54
N LEU A 443 14.15 -14.81 -0.55
CA LEU A 443 13.31 -15.57 -1.48
C LEU A 443 12.88 -14.74 -2.71
N ILE A 444 13.17 -13.45 -2.72
CA ILE A 444 12.71 -12.50 -3.72
C ILE A 444 13.85 -12.20 -4.68
N ASN A 445 13.73 -12.72 -5.91
CA ASN A 445 14.75 -12.62 -6.95
C ASN A 445 16.18 -12.88 -6.41
N PRO A 446 16.44 -14.04 -5.77
CA PRO A 446 17.76 -14.32 -5.23
C PRO A 446 18.83 -14.23 -6.33
N PRO A 447 20.09 -13.91 -5.97
CA PRO A 447 21.19 -13.95 -6.92
C PRO A 447 21.22 -15.31 -7.63
N PRO A 448 21.52 -15.36 -8.93
CA PRO A 448 21.75 -16.64 -9.61
C PRO A 448 22.79 -17.44 -8.81
N SER A 449 22.53 -18.72 -8.56
CA SER A 449 23.52 -19.59 -7.93
C SER A 449 24.79 -19.55 -8.76
N SER A 450 25.93 -19.21 -8.16
CA SER A 450 27.24 -19.32 -8.78
C SER A 450 27.43 -20.77 -9.22
N SER A 451 27.36 -20.99 -10.52
CA SER A 451 27.53 -22.29 -11.19
C SER A 451 28.90 -22.89 -10.98
#